data_AF-A0A4S9XT08-F1
#
_entry.id   AF-A0A4S9XT08-F1
#
_cell.length_a   1.000
_cell.length_b   1.000
_cell.length_c   1.000
_cell.angle_alpha   90.00
_cell.angle_beta   90.00
_cell.angle_gamma   90.00
#
_symmetry.space_group_name_H-M   'P 1'
#
loop_
_entity.id
_entity.type
_entity.pdbx_description
1 polymer ?
#
loop_
_entity_poly.entity_id
_entity_poly.type
_entity_poly.pdbx_seq_one_letter_code
_entity_poly.pdbx_strand_id
1 'polypeptide(L)'
;MSEASESSDDYGIDEGIWEQIKQHYEEQKERRATFHLKRNTYLLDNMKKYTDMSDAEVDEFGYFMVAADYFKLPDHRGGAIDPGTRHYRMNGKEHTIGDVPFKHILEQVEKRIKEMPADRRTETFKQVMADVPGTTKNPDWEREAINPNAEPATAFSTSKAAKDSIKCNRQLLDDLAVGLGMDDRQKGMIEAQIVYHDAIGDDKRPATVFFGGDTGGKVMGGRLARDHTLADVPNHFCRDQIMDYINQMAEEEKRNIARAAVFSDLDPGEKVAYSTAIAENAKELGRKQKEEGDRLDEIMETHKPKPKTILEARNILDQENLLHSVPDDNLDLTQRGHYGDLDYSMKRVVKSGETRM
;
A
#
# COMPACT_ATOMS: atom_id res chain seq x y z
N MET A 1 -45.45 -48.99 18.67
CA MET A 1 -44.52 -48.30 19.60
C MET A 1 -43.14 -48.45 19.01
N SER A 2 -42.58 -47.30 18.68
CA SER A 2 -41.37 -47.06 17.91
C SER A 2 -40.22 -46.79 18.87
N GLU A 3 -39.15 -47.56 18.78
CA GLU A 3 -37.81 -47.10 19.19
C GLU A 3 -36.83 -47.61 18.15
N ALA A 4 -36.62 -46.79 17.11
CA ALA A 4 -35.45 -46.90 16.25
C ALA A 4 -34.35 -46.07 16.91
N SER A 5 -33.29 -46.73 17.33
CA SER A 5 -32.05 -46.14 17.85
C SER A 5 -31.44 -45.20 16.81
N GLU A 6 -31.33 -43.92 17.15
CA GLU A 6 -30.51 -42.96 16.42
C GLU A 6 -29.04 -43.37 16.57
N SER A 7 -28.42 -43.76 15.45
CA SER A 7 -26.98 -43.86 15.34
C SER A 7 -26.40 -42.44 15.36
N SER A 8 -25.84 -42.03 16.50
CA SER A 8 -24.92 -40.90 16.53
C SER A 8 -23.63 -41.35 15.87
N ASP A 9 -23.46 -41.03 14.60
CA ASP A 9 -22.18 -41.15 13.90
C ASP A 9 -21.18 -40.19 14.55
N ASP A 10 -20.48 -40.72 15.55
CA ASP A 10 -19.30 -40.12 16.15
C ASP A 10 -18.18 -40.21 15.11
N TYR A 11 -18.06 -39.17 14.28
CA TYR A 11 -16.89 -38.97 13.42
C TYR A 11 -15.69 -38.62 14.33
N GLY A 12 -15.17 -39.64 15.01
CA GLY A 12 -13.94 -39.57 15.78
C GLY A 12 -12.78 -39.30 14.82
N ILE A 13 -12.43 -38.03 14.65
CA ILE A 13 -11.15 -37.64 14.07
C ILE A 13 -10.08 -38.24 14.98
N ASP A 14 -9.27 -39.14 14.44
CA ASP A 14 -8.14 -39.79 15.11
C ASP A 14 -7.29 -38.75 15.88
N GLU A 15 -7.02 -38.99 17.16
CA GLU A 15 -6.18 -38.12 18.00
C GLU A 15 -4.82 -37.83 17.35
N GLY A 16 -4.28 -38.78 16.56
CA GLY A 16 -3.05 -38.59 15.79
C GLY A 16 -3.17 -37.56 14.66
N ILE A 17 -4.35 -37.42 14.05
CA ILE A 17 -4.62 -36.40 13.03
C ILE A 17 -4.77 -35.02 13.70
N TRP A 18 -5.41 -34.95 14.87
CA TRP A 18 -5.52 -33.71 15.63
C TRP A 18 -4.15 -33.17 16.07
N GLU A 19 -3.25 -34.04 16.54
CA GLU A 19 -1.92 -33.61 16.97
C GLU A 19 -1.06 -33.16 15.77
N GLN A 20 -1.20 -33.81 14.60
CA GLN A 20 -0.55 -33.36 13.36
C GLN A 20 -1.07 -32.00 12.88
N ILE A 21 -2.38 -31.75 12.93
CA ILE A 21 -2.99 -30.47 12.56
C ILE A 21 -2.50 -29.37 13.50
N LYS A 22 -2.45 -29.64 14.80
CA LYS A 22 -1.99 -28.71 15.83
C LYS A 22 -0.51 -28.38 15.67
N GLN A 23 0.33 -29.39 15.43
CA GLN A 23 1.75 -29.20 15.15
C GLN A 23 1.95 -28.37 13.87
N HIS A 24 1.24 -28.69 12.79
CA HIS A 24 1.29 -27.91 11.56
C HIS A 24 0.87 -26.45 11.78
N TYR A 25 -0.17 -26.21 12.57
CA TYR A 25 -0.64 -24.86 12.88
C TYR A 25 0.40 -24.06 13.67
N GLU A 26 1.03 -24.66 14.68
CA GLU A 26 2.10 -24.00 15.45
C GLU A 26 3.36 -23.75 14.59
N GLU A 27 3.74 -24.69 13.71
CA GLU A 27 4.83 -24.48 12.76
C GLU A 27 4.55 -23.32 11.80
N GLN A 28 3.32 -23.20 11.28
CA GLN A 28 2.93 -22.08 10.41
C GLN A 28 2.93 -20.75 11.16
N LYS A 29 2.49 -20.75 12.41
CA LYS A 29 2.48 -19.58 13.29
C LYS A 29 3.89 -19.09 13.61
N GLU A 30 4.82 -20.01 13.90
CA GLU A 30 6.23 -19.69 14.14
C GLU A 30 6.92 -19.17 12.86
N ARG A 31 6.64 -19.77 11.71
CA ARG A 31 7.13 -19.29 10.40
C ARG A 31 6.64 -17.87 10.11
N ARG A 32 5.36 -17.57 10.36
CA ARG A 32 4.79 -16.22 10.19
C ARG A 32 5.43 -15.22 11.13
N ALA A 33 5.59 -15.56 12.41
CA ALA A 33 6.24 -14.70 13.39
C ALA A 33 7.69 -14.38 12.98
N THR A 34 8.43 -15.39 12.51
CA THR A 34 9.81 -15.24 12.01
C THR A 34 9.86 -14.34 10.76
N PHE A 35 8.92 -14.52 9.84
CA PHE A 35 8.82 -13.69 8.65
C PHE A 35 8.55 -12.22 9.00
N HIS A 36 7.58 -11.95 9.87
CA HIS A 36 7.25 -10.58 10.31
C HIS A 36 8.41 -9.91 11.02
N LEU A 37 9.09 -10.62 11.93
CA LEU A 37 10.28 -10.12 12.60
C LEU A 37 11.37 -9.75 11.61
N LYS A 38 11.75 -10.69 10.71
CA LYS A 38 12.79 -10.43 9.70
C LYS A 38 12.46 -9.23 8.82
N ARG A 39 11.22 -9.15 8.34
CA ARG A 39 10.77 -8.05 7.46
C ARG A 39 10.85 -6.69 8.18
N ASN A 40 10.39 -6.62 9.42
CA ASN A 40 10.37 -5.39 10.20
C ASN A 40 11.79 -4.95 10.61
N THR A 41 12.65 -5.90 10.98
CA THR A 41 14.07 -5.62 11.28
C THR A 41 14.82 -5.13 10.04
N TYR A 42 14.55 -5.70 8.86
CA TYR A 42 15.20 -5.26 7.61
C TYR A 42 14.95 -3.79 7.30
N LEU A 43 13.72 -3.29 7.54
CA LEU A 43 13.41 -1.87 7.38
C LEU A 43 14.24 -0.99 8.32
N LEU A 44 14.38 -1.37 9.59
CA LEU A 44 15.18 -0.60 10.55
C LEU A 44 16.67 -0.66 10.22
N ASP A 45 17.18 -1.81 9.82
CA ASP A 45 18.58 -1.95 9.40
C ASP A 45 18.87 -1.11 8.16
N ASN A 46 17.94 -1.04 7.22
CA ASN A 46 18.08 -0.19 6.04
C ASN A 46 17.98 1.30 6.41
N MET A 47 17.13 1.69 7.37
CA MET A 47 17.11 3.06 7.90
C MET A 47 18.48 3.47 8.46
N LYS A 48 19.16 2.59 9.20
CA LYS A 48 20.53 2.83 9.70
C LYS A 48 21.54 3.05 8.58
N LYS A 49 21.39 2.33 7.46
CA LYS A 49 22.33 2.38 6.33
C LYS A 49 22.14 3.58 5.41
N TYR A 50 20.89 3.98 5.18
CA TYR A 50 20.54 4.86 4.06
C TYR A 50 19.95 6.20 4.49
N THR A 51 19.70 6.40 5.79
CA THR A 51 19.34 7.71 6.33
C THR A 51 20.53 8.33 7.07
N ASP A 52 20.45 9.63 7.36
CA ASP A 52 21.45 10.32 8.17
C ASP A 52 21.29 10.04 9.68
N MET A 53 20.35 9.19 10.07
CA MET A 53 20.12 8.86 11.47
C MET A 53 21.24 7.96 11.99
N SER A 54 21.74 8.26 13.18
CA SER A 54 22.63 7.35 13.90
C SER A 54 21.93 6.04 14.27
N ASP A 55 22.70 4.98 14.48
CA ASP A 55 22.17 3.68 14.93
C ASP A 55 21.29 3.83 16.19
N ALA A 56 21.70 4.68 17.13
CA ALA A 56 20.97 4.97 18.36
C ALA A 56 19.62 5.65 18.09
N GLU A 57 19.56 6.60 17.16
CA GLU A 57 18.31 7.27 16.76
C GLU A 57 17.35 6.30 16.07
N VAL A 58 17.86 5.37 15.26
CA VAL A 58 17.02 4.33 14.62
C VAL A 58 16.54 3.31 15.64
N ASP A 59 17.38 2.91 16.60
CA ASP A 59 17.00 2.00 17.68
C ASP A 59 15.93 2.63 18.58
N GLU A 60 16.07 3.91 18.92
CA GLU A 60 15.07 4.67 19.66
C GLU A 60 13.76 4.84 18.87
N PHE A 61 13.86 5.12 17.57
CA PHE A 61 12.71 5.17 16.68
C PHE A 61 11.96 3.83 16.62
N GLY A 62 12.70 2.72 16.49
CA GLY A 62 12.16 1.36 16.55
C GLY A 62 11.48 1.07 17.90
N TYR A 63 12.12 1.48 18.99
CA TYR A 63 11.58 1.35 20.35
C TYR A 63 10.22 2.03 20.49
N PHE A 64 10.09 3.30 20.06
CA PHE A 64 8.83 4.02 20.17
C PHE A 64 7.69 3.39 19.36
N MET A 65 7.99 2.76 18.21
CA MET A 65 6.99 2.00 17.46
C MET A 65 6.48 0.79 18.25
N VAL A 66 7.39 0.04 18.89
CA VAL A 66 7.03 -1.10 19.74
C VAL A 66 6.22 -0.65 20.95
N ALA A 67 6.65 0.40 21.65
CA ALA A 67 5.96 0.92 22.81
C ALA A 67 4.55 1.43 22.44
N ALA A 68 4.43 2.26 21.39
CA ALA A 68 3.15 2.81 20.95
C ALA A 68 2.15 1.73 20.52
N ASP A 69 2.61 0.62 19.93
CA ASP A 69 1.76 -0.52 19.61
C ASP A 69 1.42 -1.33 20.87
N TYR A 70 2.39 -1.56 21.76
CA TYR A 70 2.21 -2.28 23.01
C TYR A 70 1.09 -1.72 23.88
N PHE A 71 1.10 -0.40 24.12
CA PHE A 71 0.14 0.28 25.00
C PHE A 71 -1.27 0.38 24.42
N LYS A 72 -1.49 0.03 23.14
CA LYS A 72 -2.84 -0.05 22.56
C LYS A 72 -3.52 -1.40 22.84
N LEU A 73 -2.74 -2.40 23.22
CA LEU A 73 -3.22 -3.78 23.30
C LEU A 73 -3.78 -4.07 24.69
N PRO A 74 -4.95 -4.73 24.78
CA PRO A 74 -5.71 -4.86 26.04
C PRO A 74 -5.02 -5.70 27.11
N ASP A 75 -4.04 -6.53 26.72
CA ASP A 75 -3.27 -7.42 27.59
C ASP A 75 -1.88 -6.87 27.95
N HIS A 76 -1.68 -5.56 27.80
CA HIS A 76 -0.47 -4.90 28.29
C HIS A 76 -0.40 -4.91 29.82
N ARG A 77 0.80 -4.90 30.39
CA ARG A 77 1.06 -4.83 31.84
C ARG A 77 1.35 -3.42 32.35
N GLY A 78 1.25 -2.41 31.49
CA GLY A 78 1.68 -1.04 31.81
C GLY A 78 3.21 -0.91 31.79
N GLY A 79 3.72 0.20 32.32
CA GLY A 79 5.15 0.50 32.36
C GLY A 79 5.47 1.93 31.94
N ALA A 80 6.76 2.28 31.94
CA ALA A 80 7.25 3.54 31.40
C ALA A 80 7.59 3.41 29.91
N ILE A 81 7.46 4.53 29.18
CA ILE A 81 7.94 4.65 27.79
C ILE A 81 9.34 5.28 27.88
N ASP A 82 10.34 4.45 28.17
CA ASP A 82 11.74 4.84 28.27
C ASP A 82 12.60 3.94 27.37
N PRO A 83 13.41 4.50 26.45
CA PRO A 83 14.25 3.73 25.54
C PRO A 83 15.09 2.66 26.27
N GLY A 84 15.04 1.42 25.75
CA GLY A 84 15.71 0.26 26.35
C GLY A 84 14.84 -0.55 27.32
N THR A 85 13.63 -0.09 27.64
CA THR A 85 12.66 -0.87 28.44
C THR A 85 12.06 -2.00 27.61
N ARG A 86 12.03 -3.22 28.17
CA ARG A 86 11.36 -4.37 27.52
C ARG A 86 9.89 -4.42 27.94
N HIS A 87 9.00 -4.61 26.96
CA HIS A 87 7.56 -4.64 27.19
C HIS A 87 7.05 -6.08 27.18
N TYR A 88 6.47 -6.53 28.30
CA TYR A 88 5.96 -7.91 28.44
C TYR A 88 4.43 -7.94 28.49
N ARG A 89 3.83 -8.87 27.73
CA ARG A 89 2.39 -9.18 27.73
C ARG A 89 1.98 -9.86 29.04
N MET A 90 0.68 -9.94 29.33
CA MET A 90 0.18 -10.67 30.51
C MET A 90 0.61 -12.13 30.56
N ASN A 91 0.76 -12.79 29.40
CA ASN A 91 1.24 -14.16 29.27
C ASN A 91 2.76 -14.32 29.44
N GLY A 92 3.50 -13.23 29.72
CA GLY A 92 4.95 -13.25 29.91
C GLY A 92 5.78 -13.17 28.62
N LYS A 93 5.17 -13.17 27.44
CA LYS A 93 5.88 -12.99 26.18
C LYS A 93 6.33 -11.53 26.02
N GLU A 94 7.56 -11.33 25.56
CA GLU A 94 8.06 -10.00 25.17
C GLU A 94 7.34 -9.53 23.89
N HIS A 95 6.91 -8.27 23.88
CA HIS A 95 6.38 -7.58 22.70
C HIS A 95 7.52 -6.87 22.00
N THR A 96 7.78 -7.26 20.76
CA THR A 96 8.95 -6.84 19.99
C THR A 96 8.53 -6.16 18.70
N ILE A 97 9.51 -5.66 17.92
CA ILE A 97 9.24 -5.10 16.59
C ILE A 97 8.58 -6.10 15.65
N GLY A 98 8.80 -7.41 15.83
CA GLY A 98 8.15 -8.45 15.02
C GLY A 98 6.66 -8.62 15.29
N ASP A 99 6.18 -8.15 16.45
CA ASP A 99 4.77 -8.17 16.81
C ASP A 99 4.01 -6.92 16.33
N VAL A 100 4.73 -5.85 15.92
CA VAL A 100 4.13 -4.62 15.40
C VAL A 100 3.64 -4.84 13.95
N PRO A 101 2.39 -4.45 13.62
CA PRO A 101 1.89 -4.52 12.25
C PRO A 101 2.79 -3.76 11.27
N PHE A 102 3.27 -4.45 10.24
CA PHE A 102 4.20 -3.88 9.25
C PHE A 102 3.69 -2.60 8.57
N LYS A 103 2.37 -2.49 8.34
CA LYS A 103 1.76 -1.26 7.81
C LYS A 103 2.08 -0.04 8.69
N HIS A 104 2.03 -0.20 10.01
CA HIS A 104 2.35 0.88 10.93
C HIS A 104 3.84 1.27 10.87
N ILE A 105 4.73 0.28 10.75
CA ILE A 105 6.17 0.55 10.62
C ILE A 105 6.44 1.32 9.33
N LEU A 106 5.89 0.86 8.20
CA LEU A 106 6.02 1.54 6.92
C LEU A 106 5.54 2.98 6.99
N GLU A 107 4.37 3.24 7.55
CA GLU A 107 3.82 4.59 7.70
C GLU A 107 4.75 5.51 8.51
N GLN A 108 5.40 5.00 9.56
CA GLN A 108 6.32 5.79 10.38
C GLN A 108 7.66 6.02 9.66
N VAL A 109 8.22 4.98 9.02
CA VAL A 109 9.44 5.08 8.22
C VAL A 109 9.27 6.10 7.11
N GLU A 110 8.16 6.03 6.39
CA GLU A 110 7.82 6.94 5.31
C GLU A 110 7.64 8.38 5.80
N LYS A 111 6.96 8.59 6.94
CA LYS A 111 6.86 9.91 7.57
C LYS A 111 8.24 10.47 7.91
N ARG A 112 9.13 9.65 8.48
CA ARG A 112 10.48 10.07 8.83
C ARG A 112 11.30 10.44 7.60
N ILE A 113 11.25 9.64 6.53
CA ILE A 113 11.95 9.94 5.29
C ILE A 113 11.36 11.18 4.60
N LYS A 114 10.05 11.41 4.71
CA LYS A 114 9.39 12.61 4.16
C LYS A 114 9.90 13.93 4.76
N GLU A 115 10.42 13.90 5.99
CA GLU A 115 11.06 15.06 6.66
C GLU A 115 12.45 15.38 6.08
N MET A 116 13.05 14.45 5.33
CA MET A 116 14.32 14.68 4.64
C MET A 116 14.15 15.66 3.46
N PRO A 117 15.24 16.31 3.02
CA PRO A 117 15.26 17.15 1.83
C PRO A 117 14.68 16.44 0.58
N ALA A 118 13.86 17.18 -0.18
CA ALA A 118 13.06 16.63 -1.28
C ALA A 118 13.91 16.04 -2.43
N ASP A 119 15.12 16.55 -2.63
CA ASP A 119 16.10 16.13 -3.63
C ASP A 119 16.66 14.72 -3.38
N ARG A 120 16.58 14.21 -2.15
CA ARG A 120 17.12 12.88 -1.79
C ARG A 120 16.12 11.91 -1.18
N ARG A 121 14.99 12.38 -0.65
CA ARG A 121 14.03 11.53 0.08
C ARG A 121 13.48 10.35 -0.73
N THR A 122 13.25 10.54 -2.03
CA THR A 122 12.77 9.47 -2.93
C THR A 122 13.78 8.35 -3.04
N GLU A 123 15.05 8.69 -3.29
CA GLU A 123 16.12 7.72 -3.43
C GLU A 123 16.37 7.01 -2.11
N THR A 124 16.41 7.74 -0.99
CA THR A 124 16.49 7.16 0.34
C THR A 124 15.33 6.20 0.62
N PHE A 125 14.09 6.55 0.24
CA PHE A 125 12.96 5.65 0.42
C PHE A 125 13.12 4.36 -0.40
N LYS A 126 13.53 4.45 -1.67
CA LYS A 126 13.79 3.28 -2.51
C LYS A 126 14.87 2.38 -1.91
N GLN A 127 15.95 2.96 -1.37
CA GLN A 127 17.02 2.22 -0.71
C GLN A 127 16.57 1.60 0.62
N VAL A 128 15.76 2.31 1.41
CA VAL A 128 15.21 1.79 2.67
C VAL A 128 14.27 0.61 2.41
N MET A 129 13.48 0.70 1.34
CA MET A 129 12.56 -0.34 0.90
C MET A 129 13.22 -1.48 0.14
N ALA A 130 14.47 -1.32 -0.32
CA ALA A 130 15.19 -2.33 -1.06
C ALA A 130 15.34 -3.60 -0.23
N ASP A 131 15.09 -4.75 -0.86
CA ASP A 131 15.24 -6.08 -0.26
C ASP A 131 14.32 -6.38 0.94
N VAL A 132 13.33 -5.52 1.23
CA VAL A 132 12.29 -5.79 2.23
C VAL A 132 11.34 -6.88 1.70
N PRO A 133 11.26 -8.07 2.33
CA PRO A 133 10.51 -9.19 1.77
C PRO A 133 9.01 -8.90 1.56
N GLY A 134 8.54 -9.11 0.33
CA GLY A 134 7.12 -9.07 -0.03
C GLY A 134 6.52 -7.66 -0.01
N THR A 135 7.29 -6.62 -0.37
CA THR A 135 6.78 -5.24 -0.44
C THR A 135 7.35 -4.47 -1.62
N THR A 136 6.46 -4.01 -2.49
CA THR A 136 6.73 -3.07 -3.59
C THR A 136 5.82 -1.86 -3.39
N LYS A 137 6.29 -0.89 -2.60
CA LYS A 137 5.56 0.37 -2.36
C LYS A 137 6.36 1.51 -2.97
N ASN A 138 5.71 2.35 -3.77
CA ASN A 138 6.21 3.68 -4.12
C ASN A 138 5.87 4.66 -2.99
N PRO A 139 6.74 5.65 -2.71
CA PRO A 139 6.48 6.60 -1.65
C PRO A 139 5.22 7.42 -1.93
N ASP A 140 4.47 7.73 -0.88
CA ASP A 140 3.19 8.41 -0.96
C ASP A 140 3.31 9.85 -1.50
N TRP A 141 4.51 10.46 -1.45
CA TRP A 141 4.77 11.76 -2.06
C TRP A 141 5.03 11.72 -3.57
N GLU A 142 5.16 10.54 -4.17
CA GLU A 142 5.20 10.35 -5.62
C GLU A 142 3.84 10.04 -6.23
N ARG A 143 2.83 9.77 -5.39
CA ARG A 143 1.46 9.65 -5.89
C ARG A 143 1.09 10.95 -6.59
N GLU A 144 0.60 10.82 -7.83
CA GLU A 144 0.03 11.95 -8.57
C GLU A 144 -0.99 12.63 -7.65
N ALA A 145 -0.81 13.93 -7.45
CA ALA A 145 -1.68 14.69 -6.59
C ALA A 145 -3.09 14.63 -7.18
N ILE A 146 -4.07 14.20 -6.37
CA ILE A 146 -5.46 14.12 -6.80
C ILE A 146 -5.91 15.53 -7.11
N ASN A 147 -6.11 15.90 -8.37
CA ASN A 147 -6.58 17.24 -8.71
C ASN A 147 -8.13 17.27 -8.69
N PRO A 148 -8.78 17.86 -7.67
CA PRO A 148 -10.23 17.85 -7.54
C PRO A 148 -10.92 18.73 -8.59
N ASN A 149 -10.16 19.65 -9.19
CA ASN A 149 -10.62 20.59 -10.21
C ASN A 149 -10.25 20.15 -11.63
N ALA A 150 -9.65 18.96 -11.81
CA ALA A 150 -9.36 18.43 -13.13
C ALA A 150 -10.65 18.13 -13.90
N GLU A 151 -10.54 18.05 -15.23
CA GLU A 151 -11.63 17.55 -16.04
C GLU A 151 -11.98 16.11 -15.60
N PRO A 152 -13.27 15.77 -15.46
CA PRO A 152 -13.66 14.45 -14.97
C PRO A 152 -13.17 13.35 -15.91
N ALA A 153 -12.59 12.30 -15.34
CA ALA A 153 -12.05 11.17 -16.10
C ALA A 153 -13.15 10.38 -16.86
N THR A 154 -14.40 10.54 -16.45
CA THR A 154 -15.55 9.90 -17.10
C THR A 154 -16.74 10.86 -17.18
N ALA A 155 -17.52 10.74 -18.26
CA ALA A 155 -18.70 11.56 -18.47
C ALA A 155 -19.80 11.35 -17.42
N PHE A 156 -19.76 10.24 -16.66
CA PHE A 156 -20.74 9.93 -15.61
C PHE A 156 -20.51 10.71 -14.30
N SER A 157 -19.30 11.26 -14.11
CA SER A 157 -18.94 12.12 -12.98
C SER A 157 -19.73 13.43 -13.01
N THR A 158 -20.05 13.93 -14.20
CA THR A 158 -20.92 15.10 -14.37
C THR A 158 -22.38 14.67 -14.32
N SER A 159 -23.21 15.38 -13.55
CA SER A 159 -24.63 15.03 -13.46
C SER A 159 -25.35 15.23 -14.80
N LYS A 160 -26.21 14.28 -15.16
CA LYS A 160 -27.11 14.36 -16.33
C LYS A 160 -28.47 14.99 -16.02
N ALA A 161 -28.71 15.36 -14.76
CA ALA A 161 -29.94 16.00 -14.35
C ALA A 161 -30.09 17.38 -15.04
N ALA A 162 -31.34 17.81 -15.25
CA ALA A 162 -31.62 19.18 -15.65
C ALA A 162 -31.00 20.17 -14.65
N LYS A 163 -30.56 21.35 -15.14
CA LYS A 163 -29.77 22.32 -14.35
C LYS A 163 -30.33 22.63 -12.97
N ASP A 164 -31.65 22.76 -12.86
CA ASP A 164 -32.34 23.10 -11.61
C ASP A 164 -32.62 21.89 -10.70
N SER A 165 -32.32 20.68 -11.19
CA SER A 165 -32.50 19.39 -10.51
C SER A 165 -31.17 18.72 -10.15
N ILE A 166 -30.03 19.38 -10.41
CA ILE A 166 -28.71 18.84 -10.04
C ILE A 166 -28.61 18.82 -8.52
N LYS A 167 -28.38 17.63 -7.96
CA LYS A 167 -28.18 17.44 -6.53
C LYS A 167 -26.90 18.13 -6.07
N CYS A 168 -26.97 18.90 -4.99
CA CYS A 168 -25.77 19.42 -4.34
C CYS A 168 -25.02 18.32 -3.58
N ASN A 169 -23.75 18.56 -3.22
CA ASN A 169 -22.92 17.56 -2.54
C ASN A 169 -23.53 17.07 -1.22
N ARG A 170 -24.22 17.95 -0.48
CA ARG A 170 -24.93 17.58 0.75
C ARG A 170 -26.05 16.56 0.46
N GLN A 171 -26.86 16.80 -0.58
CA GLN A 171 -27.91 15.88 -0.99
C GLN A 171 -27.35 14.52 -1.42
N LEU A 172 -26.22 14.50 -2.15
CA LEU A 172 -25.57 13.24 -2.53
C LEU A 172 -25.12 12.42 -1.31
N LEU A 173 -24.59 13.06 -0.27
CA LEU A 173 -24.22 12.37 0.98
C LEU A 173 -25.43 11.92 1.79
N ASP A 174 -26.49 12.72 1.83
CA ASP A 174 -27.72 12.33 2.53
C ASP A 174 -28.37 11.12 1.84
N ASP A 175 -28.39 11.08 0.51
CA ASP A 175 -28.88 9.92 -0.26
C ASP A 175 -28.01 8.67 -0.05
N LEU A 176 -26.68 8.85 0.06
CA LEU A 176 -25.75 7.75 0.39
C LEU A 176 -26.06 7.20 1.79
N ALA A 177 -26.24 8.07 2.76
CA ALA A 177 -26.53 7.69 4.13
C ALA A 177 -27.86 6.95 4.24
N VAL A 178 -28.89 7.40 3.54
CA VAL A 178 -30.18 6.70 3.44
C VAL A 178 -30.01 5.34 2.77
N GLY A 179 -29.30 5.27 1.64
CA GLY A 179 -29.09 4.04 0.88
C GLY A 179 -28.29 2.96 1.63
N LEU A 180 -27.43 3.37 2.56
CA LEU A 180 -26.57 2.46 3.34
C LEU A 180 -26.99 2.31 4.81
N GLY A 181 -28.00 3.06 5.27
CA GLY A 181 -28.44 3.05 6.66
C GLY A 181 -27.38 3.61 7.62
N MET A 182 -26.68 4.67 7.21
CA MET A 182 -25.60 5.28 7.99
C MET A 182 -26.13 6.23 9.07
N ASP A 183 -25.44 6.26 10.21
CA ASP A 183 -25.65 7.30 11.21
C ASP A 183 -24.93 8.61 10.83
N ASP A 184 -25.25 9.70 11.54
CA ASP A 184 -24.67 11.03 11.27
C ASP A 184 -23.16 11.08 11.48
N ARG A 185 -22.63 10.23 12.37
CA ARG A 185 -21.19 10.13 12.61
C ARG A 185 -20.48 9.52 11.41
N GLN A 186 -21.00 8.42 10.88
CA GLN A 186 -20.48 7.75 9.67
C GLN A 186 -20.57 8.69 8.47
N LYS A 187 -21.72 9.34 8.28
CA LYS A 187 -21.92 10.32 7.20
C LYS A 187 -20.89 11.46 7.29
N GLY A 188 -20.70 12.04 8.47
CA GLY A 188 -19.75 13.13 8.63
C GLY A 188 -18.28 12.68 8.51
N MET A 189 -17.95 11.43 8.86
CA MET A 189 -16.60 10.89 8.59
C MET A 189 -16.31 10.82 7.09
N ILE A 190 -17.29 10.40 6.28
CA ILE A 190 -17.16 10.38 4.81
C ILE A 190 -17.06 11.81 4.27
N GLU A 191 -17.88 12.74 4.78
CA GLU A 191 -17.78 14.17 4.43
C GLU A 191 -16.37 14.71 4.68
N ALA A 192 -15.82 14.48 5.89
CA ALA A 192 -14.48 14.94 6.25
C ALA A 192 -13.39 14.34 5.36
N GLN A 193 -13.53 13.08 4.94
CA GLN A 193 -12.59 12.43 4.02
C GLN A 193 -12.62 13.07 2.63
N ILE A 194 -13.81 13.26 2.05
CA ILE A 194 -13.99 13.89 0.73
C ILE A 194 -13.41 15.30 0.75
N VAL A 195 -13.75 16.08 1.78
CA VAL A 195 -13.28 17.46 1.96
C VAL A 195 -11.75 17.50 2.16
N TYR A 196 -11.19 16.53 2.89
CA TYR A 196 -9.74 16.44 3.07
C TYR A 196 -9.01 16.10 1.77
N HIS A 197 -9.54 15.17 0.97
CA HIS A 197 -8.99 14.86 -0.35
C HIS A 197 -9.02 16.08 -1.29
N ASP A 198 -10.10 16.88 -1.24
CA ASP A 198 -10.13 18.17 -1.94
C ASP A 198 -9.06 19.14 -1.41
N ALA A 199 -8.88 19.22 -0.09
CA ALA A 199 -7.96 20.15 0.54
C ALA A 199 -6.47 19.91 0.22
N ILE A 200 -6.08 18.63 0.05
CA ILE A 200 -4.70 18.23 -0.28
C ILE A 200 -4.45 18.09 -1.79
N GLY A 201 -5.46 18.35 -2.62
CA GLY A 201 -5.49 17.85 -3.97
C GLY A 201 -4.56 18.59 -4.95
N ASP A 202 -4.86 19.86 -5.22
CA ASP A 202 -4.17 20.68 -6.22
C ASP A 202 -3.12 21.64 -5.63
N ASP A 203 -2.92 21.62 -4.31
CA ASP A 203 -1.98 22.50 -3.60
C ASP A 203 -1.06 21.69 -2.67
N LYS A 204 0.17 22.19 -2.49
CA LYS A 204 1.19 21.61 -1.60
C LYS A 204 1.07 22.09 -0.15
N ARG A 205 0.16 23.03 0.13
CA ARG A 205 -0.09 23.52 1.49
C ARG A 205 -0.58 22.39 2.40
N PRO A 206 -0.08 22.33 3.64
CA PRO A 206 -0.52 21.31 4.59
C PRO A 206 -2.01 21.49 4.90
N ALA A 207 -2.76 20.39 4.86
CA ALA A 207 -4.12 20.32 5.37
C ALA A 207 -4.15 19.45 6.63
N THR A 208 -5.11 19.70 7.51
CA THR A 208 -5.35 18.89 8.71
C THR A 208 -6.81 18.48 8.75
N VAL A 209 -7.04 17.21 9.04
CA VAL A 209 -8.37 16.66 9.30
C VAL A 209 -8.47 16.24 10.77
N PHE A 210 -9.51 16.72 11.42
CA PHE A 210 -9.88 16.30 12.77
C PHE A 210 -11.13 15.43 12.68
N PHE A 211 -10.95 14.12 12.88
CA PHE A 211 -12.06 13.20 13.02
C PHE A 211 -12.58 13.24 14.46
N GLY A 212 -13.84 13.66 14.66
CA GLY A 212 -14.45 13.70 15.99
C GLY A 212 -15.71 14.58 16.07
N GLY A 213 -16.50 14.35 17.13
CA GLY A 213 -17.78 15.02 17.38
C GLY A 213 -18.98 14.38 16.67
N ASP A 214 -20.19 14.82 17.03
CA ASP A 214 -21.46 14.27 16.52
C ASP A 214 -21.67 14.53 15.02
N THR A 215 -20.89 15.44 14.41
CA THR A 215 -21.01 15.86 13.01
C THR A 215 -19.86 15.40 12.10
N GLY A 216 -18.99 14.50 12.59
CA GLY A 216 -18.10 13.67 11.78
C GLY A 216 -16.82 14.28 11.16
N GLY A 217 -16.48 15.53 11.47
CA GLY A 217 -15.09 16.01 11.39
C GLY A 217 -14.90 17.39 10.78
N LYS A 218 -13.72 17.98 10.98
CA LYS A 218 -13.36 19.33 10.49
C LYS A 218 -12.07 19.28 9.68
N VAL A 219 -12.04 19.97 8.54
CA VAL A 219 -10.87 20.10 7.67
C VAL A 219 -10.41 21.56 7.62
N MET A 220 -9.11 21.79 7.83
CA MET A 220 -8.52 23.13 7.85
C MET A 220 -7.21 23.15 7.05
N GLY A 221 -6.87 24.31 6.49
CA GLY A 221 -5.61 24.51 5.76
C GLY A 221 -5.77 24.21 4.28
N GLY A 222 -4.81 23.50 3.67
CA GLY A 222 -4.88 23.07 2.27
C GLY A 222 -4.92 24.21 1.26
N ARG A 223 -5.49 23.94 0.08
CA ARG A 223 -5.55 24.90 -1.05
C ARG A 223 -6.21 26.23 -0.69
N LEU A 224 -7.23 26.21 0.17
CA LEU A 224 -7.97 27.42 0.54
C LEU A 224 -7.34 28.22 1.68
N ALA A 225 -6.35 27.65 2.39
CA ALA A 225 -5.73 28.24 3.58
C ALA A 225 -6.74 28.69 4.66
N ARG A 226 -7.92 28.06 4.70
CA ARG A 226 -9.01 28.29 5.66
C ARG A 226 -9.72 26.98 6.00
N ASP A 227 -10.80 27.06 6.76
CA ASP A 227 -11.71 25.93 6.95
C ASP A 227 -12.31 25.52 5.60
N HIS A 228 -12.19 24.22 5.29
CA HIS A 228 -12.80 23.61 4.12
C HIS A 228 -14.16 23.04 4.47
N THR A 229 -15.12 23.19 3.56
CA THR A 229 -16.48 22.67 3.70
C THR A 229 -16.85 21.84 2.48
N LEU A 230 -17.88 21.01 2.60
CA LEU A 230 -18.39 20.21 1.47
C LEU A 230 -18.87 21.06 0.28
N ALA A 231 -19.25 22.32 0.53
CA ALA A 231 -19.65 23.26 -0.52
C ALA A 231 -18.45 23.77 -1.36
N ASP A 232 -17.23 23.67 -0.83
CA ASP A 232 -16.02 24.05 -1.55
C ASP A 232 -15.58 22.98 -2.56
N VAL A 233 -16.06 21.75 -2.41
CA VAL A 233 -15.66 20.58 -3.20
C VAL A 233 -16.37 20.59 -4.57
N PRO A 234 -15.66 20.43 -5.69
CA PRO A 234 -16.28 20.27 -7.00
C PRO A 234 -17.26 19.09 -7.04
N ASN A 235 -18.46 19.30 -7.61
CA ASN A 235 -19.53 18.30 -7.54
C ASN A 235 -19.16 16.98 -8.22
N HIS A 236 -18.49 17.03 -9.37
CA HIS A 236 -18.02 15.84 -10.08
C HIS A 236 -17.02 15.03 -9.23
N PHE A 237 -16.11 15.72 -8.54
CA PHE A 237 -15.16 15.09 -7.64
C PHE A 237 -15.86 14.43 -6.44
N CYS A 238 -16.84 15.11 -5.84
CA CYS A 238 -17.65 14.53 -4.77
C CYS A 238 -18.40 13.26 -5.23
N ARG A 239 -18.93 13.24 -6.46
CA ARG A 239 -19.59 12.07 -7.05
C ARG A 239 -18.62 10.90 -7.22
N ASP A 240 -17.40 11.17 -7.71
CA ASP A 240 -16.37 10.16 -7.89
C ASP A 240 -15.94 9.54 -6.56
N GLN A 241 -15.70 10.37 -5.53
CA GLN A 241 -15.35 9.88 -4.19
C GLN A 241 -16.47 9.05 -3.56
N ILE A 242 -17.75 9.40 -3.78
CA ILE A 242 -18.88 8.59 -3.30
C ILE A 242 -18.96 7.25 -4.06
N MET A 243 -18.78 7.25 -5.39
CA MET A 243 -18.77 6.01 -6.17
C MET A 243 -17.63 5.09 -5.74
N ASP A 244 -16.43 5.65 -5.51
CA ASP A 244 -15.28 4.91 -5.02
C ASP A 244 -15.53 4.32 -3.62
N TYR A 245 -16.11 5.11 -2.71
CA TYR A 245 -16.53 4.63 -1.40
C TYR A 245 -17.50 3.45 -1.50
N ILE A 246 -18.51 3.53 -2.37
CA ILE A 246 -19.46 2.41 -2.58
C ILE A 246 -18.73 1.17 -3.10
N ASN A 247 -17.78 1.33 -4.02
CA ASN A 247 -17.02 0.22 -4.56
C ASN A 247 -16.15 -0.47 -3.51
N GLN A 248 -15.51 0.30 -2.62
CA GLN A 248 -14.53 -0.22 -1.67
C GLN A 248 -15.13 -0.64 -0.33
N MET A 249 -16.05 0.15 0.21
CA MET A 249 -16.47 0.07 1.62
C MET A 249 -17.90 -0.43 1.81
N ALA A 250 -18.78 -0.28 0.82
CA ALA A 250 -20.14 -0.78 0.95
C ALA A 250 -20.19 -2.31 0.76
N GLU A 251 -21.01 -2.97 1.58
CA GLU A 251 -21.36 -4.38 1.46
C GLU A 251 -21.91 -4.67 0.06
N GLU A 252 -21.49 -5.77 -0.55
CA GLU A 252 -21.79 -6.11 -1.96
C GLU A 252 -23.30 -6.05 -2.27
N GLU A 253 -24.12 -6.55 -1.34
CA GLU A 253 -25.58 -6.56 -1.42
C GLU A 253 -26.20 -5.16 -1.41
N LYS A 254 -25.55 -4.18 -0.76
CA LYS A 254 -26.04 -2.80 -0.62
C LYS A 254 -25.49 -1.86 -1.70
N ARG A 255 -24.46 -2.26 -2.46
CA ARG A 255 -23.83 -1.40 -3.48
C ARG A 255 -24.82 -0.89 -4.51
N ASN A 256 -25.67 -1.77 -5.04
CA ASN A 256 -26.64 -1.39 -6.06
C ASN A 256 -27.73 -0.46 -5.52
N ILE A 257 -28.15 -0.67 -4.27
CA ILE A 257 -29.11 0.20 -3.56
C ILE A 257 -28.51 1.59 -3.37
N ALA A 258 -27.27 1.67 -2.88
CA ALA A 258 -26.57 2.94 -2.69
C ALA A 258 -26.36 3.69 -4.02
N ARG A 259 -25.92 3.01 -5.08
CA ARG A 259 -25.77 3.61 -6.41
C ARG A 259 -27.11 4.13 -6.94
N ALA A 260 -28.20 3.39 -6.73
CA ALA A 260 -29.53 3.80 -7.14
C ALA A 260 -30.02 5.05 -6.40
N ALA A 261 -29.77 5.14 -5.09
CA ALA A 261 -30.13 6.28 -4.26
C ALA A 261 -29.38 7.56 -4.65
N VAL A 262 -28.05 7.47 -4.73
CA VAL A 262 -27.19 8.64 -4.98
C VAL A 262 -27.32 9.13 -6.42
N PHE A 263 -27.15 8.23 -7.39
CA PHE A 263 -27.04 8.56 -8.81
C PHE A 263 -28.36 8.34 -9.55
N SER A 264 -29.44 8.94 -9.04
CA SER A 264 -30.78 8.82 -9.64
C SER A 264 -30.86 9.38 -11.06
N ASP A 265 -29.89 10.20 -11.47
CA ASP A 265 -29.76 10.78 -12.80
C ASP A 265 -29.18 9.83 -13.85
N LEU A 266 -28.67 8.65 -13.44
CA LEU A 266 -28.09 7.64 -14.33
C LEU A 266 -29.02 6.43 -14.46
N ASP A 267 -29.04 5.79 -15.62
CA ASP A 267 -29.73 4.51 -15.78
C ASP A 267 -28.94 3.34 -15.14
N PRO A 268 -29.53 2.13 -14.98
CA PRO A 268 -28.83 1.00 -14.36
C PRO A 268 -27.54 0.58 -15.08
N GLY A 269 -27.49 0.65 -16.41
CA GLY A 269 -26.30 0.31 -17.20
C GLY A 269 -25.20 1.35 -17.05
N GLU A 270 -25.57 2.64 -17.02
CA GLU A 270 -24.66 3.75 -16.78
C GLU A 270 -24.07 3.72 -15.37
N LYS A 271 -24.85 3.32 -14.35
CA LYS A 271 -24.32 3.14 -12.98
C LYS A 271 -23.25 2.05 -12.92
N VAL A 272 -23.42 0.96 -13.66
CA VAL A 272 -22.42 -0.11 -13.76
C VAL A 272 -21.18 0.40 -14.51
N ALA A 273 -21.37 1.08 -15.64
CA ALA A 273 -20.26 1.67 -16.40
C ALA A 273 -19.47 2.70 -15.57
N TYR A 274 -20.16 3.55 -14.80
CA TYR A 274 -19.54 4.51 -13.91
C TYR A 274 -18.76 3.83 -12.77
N SER A 275 -19.37 2.84 -12.13
CA SER A 275 -18.71 2.04 -11.09
C SER A 275 -17.42 1.39 -11.61
N THR A 276 -17.47 0.80 -12.81
CA THR A 276 -16.30 0.18 -13.46
C THR A 276 -15.25 1.22 -13.80
N ALA A 277 -15.61 2.35 -14.40
CA ALA A 277 -14.66 3.42 -14.75
C ALA A 277 -13.90 3.95 -13.52
N ILE A 278 -14.59 4.15 -12.40
CA ILE A 278 -13.95 4.57 -11.14
C ILE A 278 -13.05 3.47 -10.57
N ALA A 279 -13.49 2.21 -10.59
CA ALA A 279 -12.68 1.09 -10.13
C ALA A 279 -11.44 0.86 -11.02
N GLU A 280 -11.55 1.08 -12.33
CA GLU A 280 -10.43 1.00 -13.27
C GLU A 280 -9.44 2.13 -13.04
N ASN A 281 -9.88 3.37 -12.83
CA ASN A 281 -9.00 4.48 -12.48
C ASN A 281 -8.24 4.22 -11.17
N ALA A 282 -8.93 3.68 -10.14
CA ALA A 282 -8.30 3.26 -8.89
C ALA A 282 -7.31 2.10 -9.09
N LYS A 283 -7.64 1.13 -9.97
CA LYS A 283 -6.74 0.03 -10.33
C LYS A 283 -5.55 0.49 -11.16
N GLU A 284 -5.70 1.44 -12.07
CA GLU A 284 -4.61 1.97 -12.91
C GLU A 284 -3.60 2.75 -12.07
N LEU A 285 -4.07 3.53 -11.09
CA LEU A 285 -3.23 4.14 -10.06
C LEU A 285 -2.43 3.09 -9.26
N GLY A 286 -3.04 1.93 -8.99
CA GLY A 286 -2.39 0.78 -8.34
C GLY A 286 -1.53 -0.09 -9.26
N ARG A 287 -1.83 -0.17 -10.56
CA ARG A 287 -1.16 -1.03 -11.55
C ARG A 287 0.19 -0.45 -11.99
N LYS A 288 0.30 0.88 -12.10
CA LYS A 288 1.59 1.58 -12.26
C LYS A 288 2.59 1.23 -11.15
N GLN A 289 2.11 0.84 -9.95
CA GLN A 289 2.96 0.41 -8.82
C GLN A 289 3.27 -1.09 -8.83
N LYS A 290 2.47 -1.91 -9.55
CA LYS A 290 2.61 -3.37 -9.61
C LYS A 290 3.39 -3.87 -10.83
N GLU A 291 3.32 -3.16 -11.96
CA GLU A 291 4.04 -3.53 -13.20
C GLU A 291 5.57 -3.58 -13.03
N GLU A 292 6.16 -2.81 -12.13
CA GLU A 292 7.60 -2.85 -11.85
C GLU A 292 8.00 -4.11 -11.07
N GLY A 293 7.12 -4.60 -10.19
CA GLY A 293 7.32 -5.84 -9.42
C GLY A 293 7.13 -7.10 -10.26
N ASP A 294 6.07 -7.15 -11.07
CA ASP A 294 5.79 -8.30 -11.95
C ASP A 294 6.90 -8.46 -13.02
N ARG A 295 7.54 -7.36 -13.45
CA ARG A 295 8.65 -7.39 -14.41
C ARG A 295 9.98 -7.79 -13.80
N LEU A 296 10.21 -7.49 -12.53
CA LEU A 296 11.34 -8.04 -11.76
C LEU A 296 11.23 -9.55 -11.62
N ASP A 297 10.02 -10.06 -11.33
CA ASP A 297 9.76 -11.49 -11.25
C ASP A 297 9.94 -12.16 -12.63
N GLU A 298 9.47 -11.52 -13.72
CA GLU A 298 9.70 -11.99 -15.09
C GLU A 298 11.20 -12.07 -15.45
N ILE A 299 11.99 -11.04 -15.12
CA ILE A 299 13.45 -11.03 -15.35
C ILE A 299 14.13 -12.13 -14.52
N MET A 300 13.72 -12.30 -13.26
CA MET A 300 14.22 -13.37 -12.39
C MET A 300 13.94 -14.77 -12.94
N GLU A 301 12.82 -14.96 -13.64
CA GLU A 301 12.42 -16.27 -14.19
C GLU A 301 12.97 -16.54 -15.59
N THR A 302 13.00 -15.52 -16.46
CA THR A 302 13.17 -15.70 -17.91
C THR A 302 14.50 -15.19 -18.46
N HIS A 303 15.15 -14.22 -17.80
CA HIS A 303 16.36 -13.58 -18.31
C HIS A 303 17.55 -14.57 -18.37
N LYS A 304 18.39 -14.45 -19.40
CA LYS A 304 19.59 -15.28 -19.59
C LYS A 304 20.83 -14.41 -19.82
N PRO A 305 21.87 -14.53 -18.97
CA PRO A 305 22.00 -15.43 -17.83
C PRO A 305 21.00 -15.11 -16.71
N LYS A 306 20.59 -16.15 -15.97
CA LYS A 306 19.63 -16.02 -14.87
C LYS A 306 20.24 -15.16 -13.76
N PRO A 307 19.56 -14.09 -13.31
CA PRO A 307 20.04 -13.29 -12.20
C PRO A 307 20.13 -14.15 -10.93
N LYS A 308 21.18 -13.96 -10.14
CA LYS A 308 21.41 -14.66 -8.86
C LYS A 308 20.73 -13.98 -7.70
N THR A 309 20.42 -12.68 -7.84
CA THR A 309 19.80 -11.85 -6.81
C THR A 309 18.76 -10.91 -7.42
N ILE A 310 17.81 -10.47 -6.61
CA ILE A 310 16.81 -9.46 -7.01
C ILE A 310 17.51 -8.14 -7.39
N LEU A 311 18.62 -7.80 -6.74
CA LEU A 311 19.44 -6.64 -7.07
C LEU A 311 20.04 -6.73 -8.49
N GLU A 312 20.47 -7.92 -8.92
CA GLU A 312 20.93 -8.15 -10.30
C GLU A 312 19.78 -8.01 -11.30
N ALA A 313 18.58 -8.53 -10.99
CA ALA A 313 17.40 -8.36 -11.83
C ALA A 313 16.96 -6.89 -11.94
N ARG A 314 17.09 -6.13 -10.85
CA ARG A 314 16.79 -4.69 -10.83
C ARG A 314 17.77 -3.87 -11.65
N ASN A 315 19.07 -4.18 -11.55
CA ASN A 315 20.08 -3.55 -12.40
C ASN A 315 19.85 -3.83 -13.90
N ILE A 316 19.34 -5.01 -14.24
CA ILE A 316 18.97 -5.36 -15.63
C ILE A 316 17.76 -4.53 -16.07
N LEU A 317 16.72 -4.43 -15.24
CA LEU A 317 15.54 -3.61 -15.53
C LEU A 317 15.89 -2.13 -15.70
N ASP A 318 16.75 -1.60 -14.84
CA ASP A 318 17.22 -0.21 -14.92
C ASP A 318 18.04 0.04 -16.20
N GLN A 319 18.82 -0.94 -16.66
CA GLN A 319 19.53 -0.88 -17.93
C GLN A 319 18.58 -0.96 -19.14
N GLU A 320 17.57 -1.83 -19.11
CA GLU A 320 16.53 -1.90 -20.16
C GLU A 320 15.81 -0.55 -20.28
N ASN A 321 15.38 0.03 -19.16
CA ASN A 321 14.71 1.32 -19.12
C ASN A 321 15.61 2.46 -19.64
N LEU A 322 16.90 2.43 -19.28
CA LEU A 322 17.89 3.39 -19.78
C LEU A 322 18.06 3.27 -21.30
N LEU A 323 18.14 2.05 -21.85
CA LEU A 323 18.26 1.81 -23.29
C LEU A 323 17.02 2.25 -24.06
N HIS A 324 15.82 2.01 -23.51
CA HIS A 324 14.56 2.47 -24.10
C HIS A 324 14.37 4.00 -24.00
N SER A 325 15.11 4.68 -23.12
CA SER A 325 15.07 6.14 -23.00
C SER A 325 15.93 6.89 -24.02
N VAL A 326 16.78 6.17 -24.78
CA VAL A 326 17.57 6.74 -25.87
C VAL A 326 16.75 6.66 -27.16
N PRO A 327 16.39 7.79 -27.80
CA PRO A 327 15.71 7.77 -29.10
C PRO A 327 16.59 7.06 -30.14
N ASP A 328 16.00 6.19 -30.95
CA ASP A 328 16.71 5.41 -31.98
C ASP A 328 17.54 6.32 -32.94
N ASP A 329 17.07 7.54 -33.18
CA ASP A 329 17.72 8.55 -34.03
C ASP A 329 19.08 9.05 -33.48
N ASN A 330 19.38 8.78 -32.20
CA ASN A 330 20.62 9.17 -31.52
C ASN A 330 21.62 8.00 -31.38
N LEU A 331 21.29 6.79 -31.84
CA LEU A 331 22.17 5.62 -31.83
C LEU A 331 23.07 5.62 -33.07
N ASP A 332 24.27 6.21 -32.96
CA ASP A 332 25.33 6.08 -33.98
C ASP A 332 25.92 4.66 -33.94
N LEU A 333 25.30 3.73 -34.68
CA LEU A 333 25.76 2.35 -34.86
C LEU A 333 26.88 2.22 -35.92
N THR A 334 27.44 3.33 -36.40
CA THR A 334 28.54 3.28 -37.37
C THR A 334 29.73 2.58 -36.72
N GLN A 335 30.18 1.47 -37.32
CA GLN A 335 31.28 0.66 -36.82
C GLN A 335 32.56 1.50 -36.73
N ARG A 336 32.85 2.07 -35.56
CA ARG A 336 34.11 2.76 -35.29
C ARG A 336 35.17 1.68 -35.12
N GLY A 337 36.21 1.74 -35.95
CA GLY A 337 37.21 0.68 -36.13
C GLY A 337 37.80 0.12 -34.84
N HIS A 338 38.29 -1.12 -34.94
CA HIS A 338 38.86 -1.92 -33.86
C HIS A 338 39.83 -1.16 -32.94
N TYR A 339 39.39 -0.87 -31.72
CA TYR A 339 40.26 -0.52 -30.60
C TYR A 339 39.89 -1.40 -29.41
N GLY A 340 40.68 -2.46 -29.19
CA GLY A 340 40.51 -3.28 -27.99
C GLY A 340 41.09 -4.69 -28.03
N ASP A 341 42.24 -4.94 -28.67
CA ASP A 341 43.06 -6.10 -28.32
C ASP A 341 43.63 -5.88 -26.90
N LEU A 342 42.99 -6.46 -25.89
CA LEU A 342 43.60 -6.68 -24.58
C LEU A 342 43.89 -8.18 -24.44
N ASP A 343 45.09 -8.54 -24.87
CA ASP A 343 45.70 -9.86 -24.77
C ASP A 343 45.96 -10.23 -23.30
N TYR A 344 45.07 -11.01 -22.69
CA TYR A 344 45.38 -11.72 -21.44
C TYR A 344 45.93 -13.11 -21.77
N SER A 345 47.21 -13.14 -22.13
CA SER A 345 48.01 -14.37 -22.16
C SER A 345 48.22 -14.90 -20.73
N MET A 346 47.26 -15.64 -20.17
CA MET A 346 47.54 -16.53 -19.04
C MET A 346 47.93 -17.91 -19.56
N LYS A 347 49.23 -18.20 -19.48
CA LYS A 347 49.88 -19.47 -19.81
C LYS A 347 49.08 -20.67 -19.31
N ARG A 348 48.63 -21.52 -20.24
CA ARG A 348 48.23 -22.91 -19.97
C ARG A 348 49.37 -23.61 -19.22
N VAL A 349 49.12 -24.00 -17.97
CA VAL A 349 49.89 -25.08 -17.34
C VAL A 349 49.44 -26.38 -18.01
N VAL A 350 50.25 -26.86 -18.94
CA VAL A 350 50.09 -28.17 -19.58
C VAL A 350 50.45 -29.23 -18.55
N LYS A 351 49.50 -30.09 -18.15
CA LYS A 351 49.84 -31.39 -17.58
C LYS A 351 50.23 -32.32 -18.73
N SER A 352 51.47 -32.78 -18.68
CA SER A 352 52.10 -33.75 -19.56
C SER A 352 51.27 -35.03 -19.69
N GLY A 353 51.23 -35.57 -20.90
CA GLY A 353 50.42 -36.72 -21.27
C GLY A 353 50.87 -38.06 -20.69
N GLU A 354 49.95 -39.03 -20.80
CA GLU A 354 50.28 -40.45 -20.81
C GLU A 354 50.06 -40.98 -22.23
N THR A 355 51.19 -41.33 -22.83
CA THR A 355 51.35 -42.13 -24.03
C THR A 355 50.77 -43.52 -23.80
N ARG A 356 49.94 -44.02 -24.71
CA ARG A 356 49.71 -45.47 -24.86
C ARG A 356 50.44 -45.94 -26.11
N MET A 357 51.30 -46.95 -25.91
CA MET A 357 51.81 -47.81 -26.97
C MET A 357 50.67 -48.57 -27.63
#